data_AF-A0A7W6RLW8-F1
#
_entry.id   AF-A0A7W6RLW8-F1
#
_cell.length_a   1.000
_cell.length_b   1.000
_cell.length_c   1.000
_cell.angle_alpha   90.00
_cell.angle_beta   90.00
_cell.angle_gamma   90.00
#
_symmetry.space_group_name_H-M   'P 1'
#
loop_
_entity.id
_entity.type
_entity.pdbx_description
1 polymer ?
#
loop_
_entity_poly.entity_id
_entity_poly.type
_entity_poly.pdbx_seq_one_letter_code
_entity_poly.pdbx_strand_id
1 'polypeptide(L)'
;MKIIGPLTDPTAHGGSASDAFHIVIPSMPGYGFSGKPEATGWGPERIATAWTTLMRRLGYTQFVAQGGDWGAVVTDMIGVQAPPELLGIHTNMPGAIPDAINNAAFAGAPAPANLSDQEKHSYGQLVFFYKHVSYAFLMGTRPQTLTGLTDSPIALATYMLDHDGASLEMIARSFDGQDEGLSPDDVLDNVTLFWLTNTGVSAARLYWENKLAFFAPKGVKVPVAVSVFPDELYQTPRAWAEKAYPNLVHYNKLPKGGHFAAWEQPKLFIDEVRAGFRSLRKSG
;
A
#
# COMPACT_ATOMS: atom_id res chain seq x y z
N MET A 1 0.57 -0.03 16.36
CA MET A 1 0.94 -0.78 15.13
C MET A 1 2.00 -1.83 15.46
N LYS A 2 1.71 -3.11 15.18
CA LYS A 2 2.44 -4.30 15.71
C LYS A 2 3.87 -4.47 15.16
N ILE A 3 4.24 -3.74 14.11
CA ILE A 3 5.55 -3.84 13.45
C ILE A 3 6.61 -2.88 14.01
N ILE A 4 6.24 -1.84 14.76
CA ILE A 4 7.16 -0.77 15.17
C ILE A 4 8.26 -1.34 16.06
N GLY A 5 7.91 -1.95 17.20
CA GLY A 5 8.87 -2.51 18.15
C GLY A 5 9.86 -3.47 17.50
N PRO A 6 9.40 -4.52 16.78
CA PRO A 6 10.30 -5.44 16.09
C PRO A 6 11.23 -4.79 15.05
N LEU A 7 10.77 -3.76 14.33
CA LEU A 7 11.62 -3.09 13.35
C LEU A 7 12.61 -2.11 14.01
N THR A 8 12.26 -1.47 15.13
CA THR A 8 13.15 -0.50 15.81
C THR A 8 14.11 -1.14 16.81
N ASP A 9 13.68 -2.21 17.50
CA ASP A 9 14.47 -2.96 18.48
C ASP A 9 14.40 -4.48 18.17
N PRO A 10 15.02 -4.92 17.06
CA PRO A 10 14.96 -6.32 16.65
C PRO A 10 15.51 -7.26 17.74
N THR A 11 16.48 -6.82 18.55
CA THR A 11 17.10 -7.64 19.60
C THR A 11 16.14 -8.03 20.71
N ALA A 12 15.25 -7.12 21.13
CA ALA A 12 14.17 -7.44 22.08
C ALA A 12 13.11 -8.39 21.50
N HIS A 13 13.12 -8.59 20.18
CA HIS A 13 12.14 -9.38 19.43
C HIS A 13 12.77 -10.57 18.68
N GLY A 14 13.94 -11.05 19.10
CA GLY A 14 14.58 -12.26 18.57
C GLY A 14 15.27 -12.11 17.20
N GLY A 15 15.48 -10.87 16.74
CA GLY A 15 16.25 -10.53 15.54
C GLY A 15 17.66 -10.03 15.83
N SER A 16 18.40 -9.68 14.77
CA SER A 16 19.74 -9.10 14.87
C SER A 16 19.69 -7.58 14.97
N ALA A 17 20.60 -6.97 15.75
CA ALA A 17 20.75 -5.51 15.80
C ALA A 17 21.01 -4.89 14.41
N SER A 18 21.66 -5.63 13.50
CA SER A 18 21.89 -5.19 12.12
C SER A 18 20.63 -5.08 11.27
N ASP A 19 19.50 -5.62 11.75
CA ASP A 19 18.18 -5.55 11.11
C ASP A 19 17.29 -4.41 11.65
N ALA A 20 17.84 -3.51 12.47
CA ALA A 20 17.12 -2.39 13.04
C ALA A 20 16.88 -1.27 12.02
N PHE A 21 15.73 -0.59 12.17
CA PHE A 21 15.35 0.58 11.38
C PHE A 21 14.97 1.74 12.30
N HIS A 22 15.36 2.95 11.91
CA HIS A 22 14.59 4.12 12.29
C HIS A 22 13.36 4.19 11.39
N ILE A 23 12.18 4.47 11.96
CA ILE A 23 10.92 4.45 11.22
C ILE A 23 10.24 5.82 11.31
N VAL A 24 9.87 6.35 10.15
CA VAL A 24 9.03 7.54 10.01
C VAL A 24 7.72 7.10 9.35
N ILE A 25 6.59 7.28 10.03
CA ILE A 25 5.27 6.83 9.57
C ILE A 25 4.35 8.06 9.43
N PRO A 26 4.42 8.81 8.31
CA PRO A 26 3.62 10.00 8.12
C PRO A 26 2.16 9.63 7.78
N SER A 27 1.20 10.35 8.37
CA SER A 27 -0.18 10.35 7.84
C SER A 27 -0.21 11.10 6.50
N MET A 28 -0.89 10.54 5.50
CA MET A 28 -1.11 11.20 4.21
C MET A 28 -1.78 12.58 4.40
N PRO A 29 -1.48 13.60 3.58
CA PRO A 29 -2.24 14.86 3.59
C PRO A 29 -3.73 14.59 3.40
N GLY A 30 -4.56 15.09 4.32
CA GLY A 30 -6.00 14.83 4.34
C GLY A 30 -6.45 13.57 5.11
N TYR A 31 -5.52 12.80 5.68
CA TYR A 31 -5.79 11.59 6.44
C TYR A 31 -5.38 11.74 7.92
N GLY A 32 -6.21 11.24 8.82
CA GLY A 32 -5.92 11.18 10.26
C GLY A 32 -5.46 12.52 10.82
N PHE A 33 -4.29 12.54 11.45
CA PHE A 33 -3.76 13.75 12.10
C PHE A 33 -3.04 14.72 11.15
N SER A 34 -2.86 14.37 9.87
CA SER A 34 -2.33 15.31 8.89
C SER A 34 -3.38 16.35 8.50
N GLY A 35 -2.93 17.59 8.28
CA GLY A 35 -3.80 18.69 7.86
C GLY A 35 -4.58 18.36 6.58
N LYS A 36 -5.80 18.90 6.47
CA LYS A 36 -6.66 18.76 5.30
C LYS A 36 -6.23 19.79 4.25
N PRO A 37 -5.78 19.40 3.05
CA PRO A 37 -5.44 20.36 2.01
C PRO A 37 -6.59 21.33 1.70
N GLU A 38 -6.27 22.62 1.69
CA GLU A 38 -7.21 23.71 1.37
C GLU A 38 -7.30 24.02 -0.13
N ALA A 39 -6.34 23.51 -0.92
CA ALA A 39 -6.27 23.67 -2.36
C ALA A 39 -5.99 22.33 -3.05
N THR A 40 -6.35 22.25 -4.33
CA THR A 40 -6.06 21.09 -5.18
C THR A 40 -4.56 20.92 -5.44
N GLY A 41 -4.19 19.84 -6.11
CA GLY A 41 -2.82 19.51 -6.49
C GLY A 41 -2.07 18.70 -5.45
N TRP A 42 -2.76 18.01 -4.53
CA TRP A 42 -2.16 17.05 -3.59
C TRP A 42 -2.27 15.61 -4.10
N GLY A 43 -1.72 15.37 -5.30
CA GLY A 43 -1.58 14.04 -5.88
C GLY A 43 -0.33 13.30 -5.38
N PRO A 44 -0.18 12.01 -5.72
CA PRO A 44 0.93 11.17 -5.25
C PRO A 44 2.32 11.74 -5.50
N GLU A 45 2.53 12.42 -6.63
CA GLU A 45 3.81 13.02 -7.00
C GLU A 45 4.23 14.13 -6.02
N ARG A 46 3.28 14.99 -5.62
CA ARG A 46 3.54 16.06 -4.64
C ARG A 46 3.76 15.48 -3.25
N ILE A 47 3.01 14.44 -2.88
CA ILE A 47 3.20 13.76 -1.59
C ILE A 47 4.60 13.14 -1.52
N ALA A 48 5.07 12.48 -2.58
CA ALA A 48 6.43 11.94 -2.67
C ALA A 48 7.51 13.03 -2.46
N THR A 49 7.34 14.20 -3.07
CA THR A 49 8.24 15.36 -2.85
C THR A 49 8.16 15.87 -1.41
N ALA A 50 6.96 15.92 -0.83
CA ALA A 50 6.76 16.34 0.56
C ALA A 50 7.42 15.38 1.56
N TRP A 51 7.31 14.06 1.34
CA TRP A 51 7.96 13.05 2.18
C TRP A 51 9.47 13.05 2.03
N THR A 52 10.00 13.24 0.81
CA THR A 52 11.45 13.46 0.62
C THR A 52 11.92 14.70 1.40
N THR A 53 11.13 15.79 1.39
CA THR A 53 11.42 16.99 2.18
C THR A 53 11.33 16.72 3.69
N LEU A 54 10.37 15.92 4.14
CA LEU A 54 10.24 15.49 5.53
C LEU A 54 11.48 14.74 5.99
N MET A 55 11.97 13.76 5.21
CA MET A 55 13.18 13.01 5.54
C MET A 55 14.40 13.93 5.68
N ARG A 56 14.56 14.91 4.77
CA ARG A 56 15.62 15.94 4.87
C ARG A 56 15.49 16.78 6.15
N ARG A 57 14.28 17.21 6.51
CA ARG A 57 14.04 18.01 7.73
C ARG A 57 14.31 17.22 9.01
N LEU A 58 14.09 15.91 8.99
CA LEU A 58 14.42 15.01 10.09
C LEU A 58 15.92 14.62 10.12
N GLY A 59 16.72 15.05 9.14
CA GLY A 59 18.16 14.82 9.09
C GLY A 59 18.58 13.48 8.48
N TYR A 60 17.67 12.75 7.83
CA TYR A 60 18.00 11.49 7.15
C TYR A 60 18.63 11.76 5.79
N THR A 61 19.95 11.54 5.67
CA THR A 61 20.71 11.68 4.42
C THR A 61 20.75 10.40 3.59
N GLN A 62 20.32 9.28 4.17
CA GLN A 62 20.12 8.00 3.49
C GLN A 62 18.86 7.35 4.06
N PHE A 63 17.93 6.94 3.20
CA PHE A 63 16.71 6.25 3.62
C PHE A 63 16.21 5.26 2.57
N VAL A 64 15.35 4.36 3.01
CA VAL A 64 14.54 3.49 2.17
C VAL A 64 13.07 3.89 2.31
N ALA A 65 12.25 3.65 1.29
CA ALA A 65 10.82 3.92 1.34
C ALA A 65 10.02 2.63 1.20
N GLN A 66 8.90 2.52 1.94
CA GLN A 66 8.06 1.34 1.98
C GLN A 66 6.60 1.74 1.85
N GLY A 67 5.81 1.01 1.06
CA GLY A 67 4.36 1.19 1.08
C GLY A 67 3.52 0.10 0.40
N GLY A 68 2.28 0.00 0.85
CA GLY A 68 1.15 -0.67 0.18
C GLY A 68 0.06 0.36 -0.19
N ASP A 69 -0.95 -0.02 -0.96
CA ASP A 69 -2.06 0.87 -1.39
C ASP A 69 -1.57 2.24 -1.94
N TRP A 70 -2.14 3.38 -1.51
CA TRP A 70 -1.64 4.72 -1.83
C TRP A 70 -0.18 4.92 -1.43
N GLY A 71 0.26 4.28 -0.35
CA GLY A 71 1.67 4.27 0.07
C GLY A 71 2.59 3.65 -0.97
N ALA A 72 2.14 2.61 -1.70
CA ALA A 72 2.91 2.02 -2.81
C ALA A 72 2.99 2.98 -4.00
N VAL A 73 1.89 3.66 -4.34
CA VAL A 73 1.87 4.66 -5.42
C VAL A 73 2.83 5.82 -5.10
N VAL A 74 2.78 6.34 -3.87
CA VAL A 74 3.68 7.40 -3.42
C VAL A 74 5.12 6.91 -3.35
N THR A 75 5.37 5.69 -2.86
CA THR A 75 6.70 5.07 -2.78
C THR A 75 7.31 4.86 -4.17
N ASP A 76 6.53 4.39 -5.16
CA ASP A 76 6.96 4.35 -6.55
C ASP A 76 7.32 5.76 -7.04
N MET A 77 6.52 6.79 -6.72
CA MET A 77 6.84 8.15 -7.13
C MET A 77 8.10 8.71 -6.47
N ILE A 78 8.42 8.33 -5.22
CA ILE A 78 9.73 8.61 -4.62
C ILE A 78 10.83 7.88 -5.42
N GLY A 79 10.60 6.64 -5.82
CA GLY A 79 11.51 5.86 -6.67
C GLY A 79 11.71 6.42 -8.09
N VAL A 80 10.68 7.04 -8.67
CA VAL A 80 10.76 7.76 -9.96
C VAL A 80 11.52 9.07 -9.80
N GLN A 81 11.25 9.83 -8.72
CA GLN A 81 11.98 11.06 -8.42
C GLN A 81 13.45 10.80 -8.08
N ALA A 82 13.75 9.62 -7.53
CA ALA A 82 15.09 9.13 -7.21
C ALA A 82 15.98 10.20 -6.53
N PRO A 83 15.54 10.79 -5.41
CA PRO A 83 16.37 11.74 -4.68
C PRO A 83 17.67 11.04 -4.23
N PRO A 84 18.81 11.75 -4.17
CA PRO A 84 20.11 11.13 -3.88
C PRO A 84 20.18 10.44 -2.52
N GLU A 85 19.29 10.81 -1.59
CA GLU A 85 19.16 10.19 -0.28
C GLU A 85 18.45 8.82 -0.31
N LEU A 86 17.72 8.48 -1.38
CA LEU A 86 16.98 7.22 -1.49
C LEU A 86 17.92 6.07 -1.89
N LEU A 87 17.97 5.03 -1.05
CA LEU A 87 18.73 3.81 -1.30
C LEU A 87 17.94 2.78 -2.13
N GLY A 88 16.62 2.74 -1.96
CA GLY A 88 15.73 1.80 -2.63
C GLY A 88 14.34 1.81 -2.02
N ILE A 89 13.43 1.07 -2.64
CA ILE A 89 12.03 0.97 -2.21
C ILE A 89 11.60 -0.47 -1.94
N HIS A 90 10.62 -0.65 -1.07
CA HIS A 90 9.90 -1.91 -0.85
C HIS A 90 8.41 -1.67 -1.09
N THR A 91 7.77 -2.56 -1.83
CA THR A 91 6.31 -2.50 -2.04
C THR A 91 5.67 -3.87 -1.83
N ASN A 92 4.53 -3.86 -1.14
CA ASN A 92 3.65 -5.03 -1.03
C ASN A 92 2.42 -4.95 -1.96
N MET A 93 2.32 -3.88 -2.77
CA MET A 93 1.29 -3.72 -3.80
C MET A 93 1.93 -3.02 -5.01
N PRO A 94 2.79 -3.71 -5.77
CA PRO A 94 3.56 -3.08 -6.84
C PRO A 94 2.66 -2.47 -7.92
N GLY A 95 3.15 -1.47 -8.64
CA GLY A 95 2.56 -1.01 -9.89
C GLY A 95 3.17 -1.79 -11.05
N ALA A 96 2.75 -3.05 -11.27
CA ALA A 96 3.43 -3.95 -12.21
C ALA A 96 2.55 -4.47 -13.36
N ILE A 97 1.27 -4.09 -13.43
CA ILE A 97 0.33 -4.68 -14.39
C ILE A 97 0.61 -4.14 -15.80
N PRO A 98 0.85 -4.99 -16.82
CA PRO A 98 0.96 -4.53 -18.20
C PRO A 98 -0.36 -3.90 -18.69
N ASP A 99 -0.29 -2.78 -19.40
CA ASP A 99 -1.48 -2.01 -19.84
C ASP A 99 -2.53 -2.85 -20.58
N ALA A 100 -2.11 -3.76 -21.47
CA ALA A 100 -3.02 -4.63 -22.19
C ALA A 100 -3.80 -5.57 -21.27
N ILE A 101 -3.15 -6.08 -20.22
CA ILE A 101 -3.77 -6.94 -19.21
C ILE A 101 -4.72 -6.11 -18.34
N ASN A 102 -4.28 -4.92 -17.93
CA ASN A 102 -5.08 -4.01 -17.12
C ASN A 102 -6.38 -3.61 -17.84
N ASN A 103 -6.28 -3.20 -19.11
CA ASN A 103 -7.42 -2.78 -19.93
C ASN A 103 -8.39 -3.94 -20.18
N ALA A 104 -7.88 -5.15 -20.44
CA ALA A 104 -8.72 -6.33 -20.62
C ALA A 104 -9.46 -6.70 -19.32
N ALA A 105 -8.76 -6.70 -18.18
CA ALA A 105 -9.36 -7.01 -16.88
C ALA A 105 -10.41 -5.97 -16.48
N PHE A 106 -10.12 -4.68 -16.68
CA PHE A 106 -11.05 -3.58 -16.44
C PHE A 106 -12.33 -3.70 -17.28
N ALA A 107 -12.20 -4.10 -18.55
CA ALA A 107 -13.33 -4.35 -19.43
C ALA A 107 -14.10 -5.66 -19.11
N GLY A 108 -13.61 -6.47 -18.17
CA GLY A 108 -14.18 -7.79 -17.87
C GLY A 108 -14.03 -8.79 -19.02
N ALA A 109 -13.04 -8.62 -19.88
CA ALA A 109 -12.81 -9.49 -21.03
C ALA A 109 -12.31 -10.89 -20.59
N PRO A 110 -12.42 -11.92 -21.44
CA PRO A 110 -11.76 -13.19 -21.19
C PRO A 110 -10.24 -13.04 -21.04
N ALA A 111 -9.62 -13.89 -20.21
CA ALA A 111 -8.17 -13.90 -20.03
C ALA A 111 -7.45 -14.13 -21.37
N PRO A 112 -6.41 -13.34 -21.71
CA PRO A 112 -5.61 -13.58 -22.90
C PRO A 112 -5.04 -15.01 -22.94
N ALA A 113 -5.08 -15.65 -24.11
CA ALA A 113 -4.76 -17.07 -24.26
C ALA A 113 -3.29 -17.42 -23.92
N ASN A 114 -2.38 -16.44 -24.01
CA ASN A 114 -0.94 -16.60 -23.79
C ASN A 114 -0.50 -16.40 -22.33
N LEU A 115 -1.42 -16.17 -21.40
CA LEU A 115 -1.09 -16.06 -19.98
C LEU A 115 -0.70 -17.42 -19.40
N SER A 116 0.37 -17.45 -18.60
CA SER A 116 0.68 -18.56 -17.71
C SER A 116 -0.40 -18.75 -16.64
N ASP A 117 -0.40 -19.88 -15.93
CA ASP A 117 -1.40 -20.15 -14.88
C ASP A 117 -1.32 -19.14 -13.73
N GLN A 118 -0.12 -18.67 -13.38
CA GLN A 118 0.05 -17.61 -12.38
C GLN A 118 -0.56 -16.30 -12.87
N GLU A 119 -0.31 -15.92 -14.13
CA GLU A 119 -0.87 -14.69 -14.70
C GLU A 119 -2.39 -14.77 -14.88
N LYS A 120 -2.94 -15.95 -15.20
CA LYS A 120 -4.39 -16.18 -15.25
C LYS A 120 -5.03 -16.03 -13.87
N HIS A 121 -4.36 -16.51 -12.83
CA HIS A 121 -4.82 -16.32 -11.45
C HIS A 121 -4.87 -14.83 -11.09
N SER A 122 -3.78 -14.09 -11.33
CA SER A 122 -3.73 -12.64 -11.11
C SER A 122 -4.77 -11.90 -11.95
N TYR A 123 -4.98 -12.30 -13.21
CA TYR A 123 -6.02 -11.75 -14.07
C TYR A 123 -7.42 -11.94 -13.49
N GLY A 124 -7.71 -13.13 -12.95
CA GLY A 124 -8.97 -13.41 -12.26
C GLY A 124 -9.19 -12.49 -11.06
N GLN A 125 -8.16 -12.27 -10.24
CA GLN A 125 -8.21 -11.33 -9.11
C GLN A 125 -8.49 -9.89 -9.59
N LEU A 126 -7.83 -9.45 -10.66
CA LEU A 126 -8.05 -8.12 -11.24
C LEU A 126 -9.48 -7.93 -11.77
N VAL A 127 -10.02 -8.92 -12.49
CA VAL A 127 -11.41 -8.88 -12.97
C VAL A 127 -12.39 -8.82 -11.79
N PHE A 128 -12.13 -9.59 -10.73
CA PHE A 128 -12.93 -9.54 -9.51
C PHE A 128 -12.84 -8.15 -8.86
N PHE A 129 -11.64 -7.64 -8.63
CA PHE A 129 -11.40 -6.32 -8.05
C PHE A 129 -12.11 -5.20 -8.83
N TYR A 130 -11.96 -5.15 -10.16
CA TYR A 130 -12.57 -4.10 -10.97
C TYR A 130 -14.10 -4.08 -10.95
N LYS A 131 -14.75 -5.21 -10.60
CA LYS A 131 -16.21 -5.26 -10.39
C LYS A 131 -16.64 -4.68 -9.03
N HIS A 132 -15.74 -4.58 -8.06
CA HIS A 132 -16.05 -4.19 -6.69
C HIS A 132 -15.41 -2.84 -6.27
N VAL A 133 -14.62 -2.21 -7.13
CA VAL A 133 -13.91 -0.94 -6.83
C VAL A 133 -14.79 0.33 -6.98
N SER A 134 -16.11 0.22 -6.80
CA SER A 134 -17.06 1.34 -7.00
C SER A 134 -16.78 2.54 -6.09
N TYR A 135 -16.27 2.29 -4.88
CA TYR A 135 -15.88 3.32 -3.94
C TYR A 135 -14.84 4.29 -4.54
N ALA A 136 -13.84 3.77 -5.26
CA ALA A 136 -12.77 4.58 -5.83
C ALA A 136 -13.27 5.49 -6.96
N PHE A 137 -14.23 5.03 -7.78
CA PHE A 137 -14.84 5.88 -8.82
C PHE A 137 -15.65 7.02 -8.20
N LEU A 138 -16.39 6.75 -7.12
CA LEU A 138 -17.16 7.77 -6.42
C LEU A 138 -16.24 8.79 -5.75
N MET A 139 -15.21 8.34 -5.03
CA MET A 139 -14.18 9.21 -4.44
C MET A 139 -13.39 9.98 -5.51
N GLY A 140 -13.11 9.37 -6.65
CA GLY A 140 -12.37 9.98 -7.76
C GLY A 140 -13.14 11.02 -8.55
N THR A 141 -14.47 11.07 -8.43
CA THR A 141 -15.33 11.96 -9.24
C THR A 141 -16.17 12.92 -8.41
N ARG A 142 -16.53 12.56 -7.18
CA ARG A 142 -17.43 13.31 -6.29
C ARG A 142 -17.03 13.15 -4.82
N PRO A 143 -15.76 13.35 -4.41
CA PRO A 143 -15.35 13.10 -3.03
C PRO A 143 -16.13 13.96 -2.01
N GLN A 144 -16.48 15.19 -2.38
CA GLN A 144 -17.17 16.13 -1.49
C GLN A 144 -18.65 15.77 -1.25
N THR A 145 -19.26 14.92 -2.09
CA THR A 145 -20.66 14.49 -1.88
C THR A 145 -20.77 13.40 -0.80
N LEU A 146 -19.65 12.80 -0.38
CA LEU A 146 -19.58 11.75 0.65
C LEU A 146 -19.73 12.30 2.08
N THR A 147 -20.61 13.28 2.27
CA THR A 147 -20.83 13.96 3.57
C THR A 147 -21.30 13.00 4.68
N GLY A 148 -21.93 11.88 4.31
CA GLY A 148 -22.25 10.81 5.26
C GLY A 148 -21.05 10.28 6.03
N LEU A 149 -19.84 10.31 5.45
CA LEU A 149 -18.59 9.90 6.12
C LEU A 149 -18.16 10.85 7.25
N THR A 150 -18.79 12.03 7.35
CA THR A 150 -18.51 13.04 8.36
C THR A 150 -19.66 13.23 9.36
N ASP A 151 -20.85 12.75 9.02
CA ASP A 151 -22.08 12.99 9.77
C ASP A 151 -22.64 11.71 10.43
N SER A 152 -22.28 10.53 9.90
CA SER A 152 -22.74 9.25 10.42
C SER A 152 -21.57 8.31 10.71
N PRO A 153 -21.35 7.90 11.98
CA PRO A 153 -20.27 6.98 12.31
C PRO A 153 -20.50 5.59 11.72
N ILE A 154 -21.78 5.18 11.56
CA ILE A 154 -22.11 3.92 10.88
C ILE A 154 -21.76 4.03 9.39
N ALA A 155 -22.10 5.14 8.73
CA ALA A 155 -21.75 5.31 7.32
C ALA A 155 -20.22 5.30 7.10
N LEU A 156 -19.46 5.96 7.99
CA LEU A 156 -18.00 5.90 7.95
C LEU A 156 -17.48 4.47 8.15
N ALA A 157 -17.95 3.79 9.20
CA ALA A 157 -17.50 2.44 9.52
C ALA A 157 -17.77 1.46 8.36
N THR A 158 -19.00 1.44 7.83
CA THR A 158 -19.35 0.53 6.73
C THR A 158 -18.55 0.83 5.47
N TYR A 159 -18.29 2.11 5.17
CA TYR A 159 -17.49 2.50 4.02
C TYR A 159 -16.01 2.08 4.15
N MET A 160 -15.46 2.12 5.37
CA MET A 160 -14.10 1.67 5.65
C MET A 160 -13.97 0.14 5.64
N LEU A 161 -15.02 -0.58 6.06
CA LEU A 161 -15.04 -2.05 6.06
C LEU A 161 -15.20 -2.63 4.64
N ASP A 162 -16.08 -2.06 3.82
CA ASP A 162 -16.44 -2.55 2.49
C ASP A 162 -15.65 -1.85 1.37
N HIS A 163 -14.31 -1.93 1.43
CA HIS A 163 -13.42 -1.36 0.41
C HIS A 163 -12.91 -2.40 -0.60
N ASP A 164 -12.72 -3.65 -0.18
CA ASP A 164 -12.54 -4.81 -1.07
C ASP A 164 -13.09 -6.09 -0.42
N GLY A 165 -13.47 -7.07 -1.25
CA GLY A 165 -14.17 -8.26 -0.78
C GLY A 165 -13.32 -9.19 0.07
N ALA A 166 -12.04 -9.37 -0.24
CA ALA A 166 -11.18 -10.29 0.50
C ALA A 166 -10.86 -9.74 1.90
N SER A 167 -10.59 -8.43 1.97
CA SER A 167 -10.41 -7.73 3.24
C SER A 167 -11.67 -7.75 4.10
N LEU A 168 -12.85 -7.52 3.51
CA LEU A 168 -14.12 -7.58 4.25
C LEU A 168 -14.35 -8.97 4.85
N GLU A 169 -14.14 -10.04 4.08
CA GLU A 169 -14.27 -11.41 4.57
C GLU A 169 -13.28 -11.71 5.69
N MET A 170 -12.03 -11.27 5.56
CA MET A 170 -11.00 -11.45 6.60
C MET A 170 -11.32 -10.66 7.88
N ILE A 171 -11.77 -9.40 7.76
CA ILE A 171 -12.24 -8.61 8.90
C ILE A 171 -13.44 -9.29 9.57
N ALA A 172 -14.43 -9.75 8.80
CA ALA A 172 -15.58 -10.46 9.36
C ALA A 172 -15.16 -11.69 10.19
N ARG A 173 -14.22 -12.51 9.68
CA ARG A 173 -13.67 -13.65 10.44
C ARG A 173 -12.97 -13.22 11.73
N SER A 174 -12.26 -12.10 11.73
CA SER A 174 -11.65 -11.52 12.94
C SER A 174 -12.73 -11.14 13.99
N PHE A 175 -13.85 -10.54 13.56
CA PHE A 175 -14.98 -10.24 14.43
C PHE A 175 -15.70 -11.49 14.95
N ASP A 176 -15.67 -12.59 14.20
CA ASP A 176 -16.15 -13.91 14.63
C ASP A 176 -15.15 -14.65 15.56
N GLY A 177 -14.03 -14.02 15.91
CA GLY A 177 -13.03 -14.54 16.84
C GLY A 177 -11.96 -15.43 16.21
N GLN A 178 -11.84 -15.46 14.88
CA GLN A 178 -10.74 -16.16 14.21
C GLN A 178 -9.45 -15.34 14.26
N ASP A 179 -8.31 -16.03 14.36
CA ASP A 179 -7.00 -15.37 14.37
C ASP A 179 -6.55 -15.01 12.94
N GLU A 180 -6.74 -13.75 12.58
CA GLU A 180 -6.30 -13.16 11.32
C GLU A 180 -5.16 -12.13 11.50
N GLY A 181 -4.55 -12.10 12.68
CA GLY A 181 -3.48 -11.16 13.04
C GLY A 181 -3.93 -9.71 13.31
N LEU A 182 -5.07 -9.27 12.77
CA LEU A 182 -5.80 -8.08 13.20
C LEU A 182 -6.98 -8.45 14.09
N SER A 183 -7.32 -7.57 15.04
CA SER A 183 -8.42 -7.73 15.98
C SER A 183 -9.59 -6.77 15.68
N PRO A 184 -10.78 -6.98 16.25
CA PRO A 184 -11.85 -6.00 16.19
C PRO A 184 -11.45 -4.61 16.69
N ASP A 185 -10.66 -4.53 17.75
CA ASP A 185 -10.16 -3.26 18.30
C ASP A 185 -9.20 -2.56 17.34
N ASP A 186 -8.34 -3.31 16.63
CA ASP A 186 -7.49 -2.74 15.57
C ASP A 186 -8.36 -2.02 14.52
N VAL A 187 -9.44 -2.67 14.04
CA VAL A 187 -10.35 -2.10 13.04
C VAL A 187 -11.08 -0.87 13.59
N LEU A 188 -11.59 -0.95 14.82
CA LEU A 188 -12.30 0.15 15.48
C LEU A 188 -11.38 1.33 15.78
N ASP A 189 -10.11 1.11 16.11
CA ASP A 189 -9.11 2.17 16.29
C ASP A 189 -8.91 2.95 14.99
N ASN A 190 -8.83 2.26 13.84
CA ASN A 190 -8.71 2.92 12.54
C ASN A 190 -9.98 3.72 12.18
N VAL A 191 -11.17 3.15 12.38
CA VAL A 191 -12.43 3.90 12.18
C VAL A 191 -12.51 5.12 13.10
N THR A 192 -12.13 4.95 14.36
CA THR A 192 -12.13 6.01 15.37
C THR A 192 -11.17 7.14 15.02
N LEU A 193 -9.99 6.81 14.49
CA LEU A 193 -9.04 7.81 13.98
C LEU A 193 -9.69 8.71 12.91
N PHE A 194 -10.35 8.13 11.92
CA PHE A 194 -11.01 8.91 10.85
C PHE A 194 -12.22 9.68 11.36
N TRP A 195 -12.98 9.10 12.29
CA TRP A 195 -14.14 9.76 12.91
C TRP A 195 -13.73 11.01 13.69
N LEU A 196 -12.80 10.86 14.64
CA LEU A 196 -12.40 11.94 15.54
C LEU A 196 -11.63 13.06 14.84
N THR A 197 -10.91 12.75 13.76
CA THR A 197 -10.22 13.75 12.94
C THR A 197 -11.13 14.33 11.84
N ASN A 198 -12.32 13.76 11.67
CA ASN A 198 -13.30 14.11 10.64
C ASN A 198 -12.66 14.11 9.24
N THR A 199 -11.90 13.05 8.92
CA THR A 199 -11.10 12.97 7.69
C THR A 199 -11.67 12.08 6.59
N GLY A 200 -12.87 11.51 6.75
CA GLY A 200 -13.47 10.65 5.72
C GLY A 200 -13.55 11.32 4.34
N VAL A 201 -14.11 12.54 4.28
CA VAL A 201 -14.21 13.31 3.03
C VAL A 201 -12.86 13.86 2.55
N SER A 202 -11.99 14.31 3.46
CA SER A 202 -10.69 14.85 3.03
C SER A 202 -9.75 13.77 2.49
N ALA A 203 -9.81 12.57 3.05
CA ALA A 203 -9.07 11.42 2.55
C ALA A 203 -9.52 11.02 1.13
N ALA A 204 -10.83 11.01 0.89
CA ALA A 204 -11.41 10.73 -0.43
C ALA A 204 -10.88 11.67 -1.54
N ARG A 205 -10.44 12.88 -1.20
CA ARG A 205 -9.90 13.84 -2.20
C ARG A 205 -8.64 13.33 -2.87
N LEU A 206 -7.84 12.46 -2.24
CA LEU A 206 -6.66 11.88 -2.88
C LEU A 206 -7.02 11.08 -4.15
N TYR A 207 -8.17 10.39 -4.15
CA TYR A 207 -8.68 9.71 -5.34
C TYR A 207 -8.99 10.70 -6.47
N TRP A 208 -9.58 11.85 -6.15
CA TRP A 208 -9.84 12.92 -7.13
C TRP A 208 -8.55 13.57 -7.64
N GLU A 209 -7.55 13.76 -6.77
CA GLU A 209 -6.27 14.36 -7.12
C GLU A 209 -5.38 13.43 -7.96
N ASN A 210 -5.53 12.12 -7.81
CA ASN A 210 -4.74 11.15 -8.57
C ASN A 210 -5.02 11.25 -10.08
N LYS A 211 -3.94 11.41 -10.87
CA LYS A 211 -3.94 11.36 -12.34
C LYS A 211 -3.10 10.21 -12.89
N LEU A 212 -2.52 9.40 -12.01
CA LEU A 212 -1.70 8.26 -12.39
C LEU A 212 -2.56 7.01 -12.63
N ALA A 213 -2.13 6.19 -13.57
CA ALA A 213 -2.60 4.81 -13.66
C ALA A 213 -2.13 4.04 -12.42
N PHE A 214 -3.07 3.63 -11.57
CA PHE A 214 -2.78 3.18 -10.21
C PHE A 214 -1.83 1.98 -10.15
N PHE A 215 -2.10 0.95 -10.97
CA PHE A 215 -1.35 -0.31 -11.00
C PHE A 215 -0.32 -0.44 -12.13
N ALA A 216 -0.18 0.57 -12.99
CA ALA A 216 0.75 0.50 -14.11
C ALA A 216 2.21 0.72 -13.66
N PRO A 217 3.18 0.14 -14.38
CA PRO A 217 4.59 0.48 -14.24
C PRO A 217 4.85 1.98 -14.38
N LYS A 218 5.52 2.58 -13.39
CA LYS A 218 5.81 4.03 -13.36
C LYS A 218 7.21 4.39 -13.83
N GLY A 219 8.03 3.40 -14.16
CA GLY A 219 9.41 3.60 -14.64
C GLY A 219 10.44 3.80 -13.52
N VAL A 220 10.24 3.18 -12.35
CA VAL A 220 11.18 3.19 -11.23
C VAL A 220 12.49 2.49 -11.64
N LYS A 221 13.64 3.12 -11.34
CA LYS A 221 14.99 2.61 -11.69
C LYS A 221 15.88 2.32 -10.49
N VAL A 222 15.52 2.81 -9.31
CA VAL A 222 16.23 2.52 -8.05
C VAL A 222 16.03 1.06 -7.66
N PRO A 223 16.83 0.50 -6.73
CA PRO A 223 16.59 -0.84 -6.20
C PRO A 223 15.17 -1.01 -5.66
N VAL A 224 14.51 -2.11 -6.03
CA VAL A 224 13.14 -2.42 -5.61
C VAL A 224 13.06 -3.81 -4.98
N ALA A 225 12.38 -3.89 -3.84
CA ALA A 225 11.96 -5.14 -3.22
C ALA A 225 10.43 -5.29 -3.34
N VAL A 226 9.96 -6.48 -3.71
CA VAL A 226 8.53 -6.79 -3.86
C VAL A 226 8.15 -7.98 -2.98
N SER A 227 7.08 -7.82 -2.19
CA SER A 227 6.48 -8.89 -1.40
C SER A 227 5.05 -9.14 -1.87
N VAL A 228 4.76 -10.36 -2.32
CA VAL A 228 3.48 -10.72 -2.93
C VAL A 228 2.65 -11.52 -1.94
N PHE A 229 1.61 -10.88 -1.41
CA PHE A 229 0.63 -11.49 -0.51
C PHE A 229 -0.51 -12.15 -1.31
N PRO A 230 -0.98 -13.34 -0.90
CA PRO A 230 -1.91 -14.13 -1.71
C PRO A 230 -3.28 -13.47 -1.92
N ASP A 231 -3.79 -12.77 -0.90
CA ASP A 231 -5.13 -12.18 -0.89
C ASP A 231 -5.10 -10.66 -1.13
N GLU A 232 -3.98 -10.13 -1.65
CA GLU A 232 -3.89 -8.76 -2.16
C GLU A 232 -4.82 -8.60 -3.38
N LEU A 233 -5.13 -7.35 -3.78
CA LEU A 233 -5.97 -7.02 -4.95
C LEU A 233 -5.57 -7.80 -6.21
N TYR A 234 -4.28 -8.12 -6.33
CA TYR A 234 -3.76 -9.14 -7.23
C TYR A 234 -2.41 -9.67 -6.75
N GLN A 235 -2.17 -10.97 -6.89
CA GLN A 235 -0.84 -11.55 -6.72
C GLN A 235 0.01 -11.18 -7.92
N THR A 236 1.01 -10.33 -7.75
CA THR A 236 1.88 -9.94 -8.87
C THR A 236 2.75 -11.11 -9.33
N PRO A 237 2.64 -11.58 -10.59
CA PRO A 237 3.58 -12.55 -11.16
C PRO A 237 4.98 -11.97 -11.24
N ARG A 238 6.00 -12.82 -11.01
CA ARG A 238 7.41 -12.40 -11.06
C ARG A 238 7.79 -11.74 -12.39
N ALA A 239 7.31 -12.28 -13.51
CA ALA A 239 7.57 -11.73 -14.84
C ALA A 239 7.05 -10.30 -15.01
N TRP A 240 5.93 -9.96 -14.36
CA TRP A 240 5.39 -8.59 -14.36
C TRP A 240 6.25 -7.67 -13.50
N ALA A 241 6.65 -8.12 -12.31
CA ALA A 241 7.53 -7.37 -11.42
C ALA A 241 8.91 -7.09 -12.06
N GLU A 242 9.55 -8.09 -12.66
CA GLU A 242 10.86 -7.93 -13.33
C GLU A 242 10.79 -6.96 -14.51
N LYS A 243 9.67 -6.94 -15.25
CA LYS A 243 9.47 -6.00 -16.34
C LYS A 243 9.20 -4.58 -15.84
N ALA A 244 8.43 -4.44 -14.76
CA ALA A 244 8.08 -3.15 -14.17
C ALA A 244 9.26 -2.49 -13.43
N TYR A 245 10.12 -3.31 -12.81
CA TYR A 245 11.24 -2.89 -11.96
C TYR A 245 12.55 -3.53 -12.45
N PRO A 246 13.28 -2.87 -13.37
CA PRO A 246 14.52 -3.43 -13.94
C PRO A 246 15.63 -3.70 -12.91
N ASN A 247 15.55 -3.08 -11.72
CA ASN A 247 16.48 -3.27 -10.62
C ASN A 247 15.79 -3.96 -9.41
N LEU A 248 15.16 -5.10 -9.68
CA LEU A 248 14.48 -5.91 -8.67
C LEU A 248 15.50 -6.68 -7.81
N VAL A 249 15.74 -6.22 -6.58
CA VAL A 249 16.73 -6.79 -5.66
C VAL A 249 16.17 -7.86 -4.73
N HIS A 250 14.85 -7.90 -4.56
CA HIS A 250 14.15 -8.93 -3.78
C HIS A 250 12.75 -9.14 -4.35
N TYR A 251 12.34 -10.40 -4.43
CA TYR A 251 10.98 -10.79 -4.80
C TYR A 251 10.62 -12.04 -4.00
N ASN A 252 9.49 -12.03 -3.31
CA ASN A 252 9.02 -13.21 -2.62
C ASN A 252 7.50 -13.33 -2.67
N LYS A 253 7.01 -14.57 -2.72
CA LYS A 253 5.60 -14.91 -2.57
C LYS A 253 5.35 -15.43 -1.16
N LEU A 254 4.34 -14.89 -0.50
CA LEU A 254 4.04 -15.21 0.89
C LEU A 254 2.90 -16.25 0.98
N PRO A 255 2.86 -17.06 2.04
CA PRO A 255 1.86 -18.12 2.18
C PRO A 255 0.50 -17.63 2.70
N LYS A 256 0.42 -16.44 3.31
CA LYS A 256 -0.80 -15.88 3.91
C LYS A 256 -0.75 -14.35 3.89
N GLY A 257 -1.93 -13.72 3.91
CA GLY A 257 -2.16 -12.28 4.05
C GLY A 257 -2.68 -11.64 2.78
N GLY A 258 -3.23 -10.44 2.90
CA GLY A 258 -3.78 -9.67 1.80
C GLY A 258 -3.35 -8.21 1.84
N HIS A 259 -4.32 -7.32 1.62
CA HIS A 259 -4.13 -5.90 1.36
C HIS A 259 -3.46 -5.15 2.53
N PHE A 260 -3.80 -5.50 3.77
CA PHE A 260 -3.25 -4.89 4.99
C PHE A 260 -2.08 -5.71 5.54
N ALA A 261 -1.11 -6.04 4.68
CA ALA A 261 0.02 -6.92 4.96
C ALA A 261 0.69 -6.72 6.35
N ALA A 262 1.01 -5.48 6.71
CA ALA A 262 1.65 -5.16 7.99
C ALA A 262 0.75 -5.37 9.21
N TRP A 263 -0.57 -5.36 9.02
CA TRP A 263 -1.58 -5.50 10.05
C TRP A 263 -2.04 -6.95 10.22
N GLU A 264 -2.30 -7.62 9.10
CA GLU A 264 -2.70 -9.02 9.03
C GLU A 264 -1.54 -9.97 9.36
N GLN A 265 -0.37 -9.72 8.78
CA GLN A 265 0.76 -10.64 8.86
C GLN A 265 2.03 -9.91 9.32
N PRO A 266 2.05 -9.32 10.53
CA PRO A 266 3.14 -8.47 10.98
C PRO A 266 4.49 -9.17 10.91
N LYS A 267 4.57 -10.45 11.30
CA LYS A 267 5.82 -11.22 11.23
C LYS A 267 6.32 -11.38 9.79
N LEU A 268 5.46 -11.82 8.86
CA LEU A 268 5.83 -11.99 7.46
C LEU A 268 6.29 -10.66 6.86
N PHE A 269 5.56 -9.58 7.13
CA PHE A 269 5.89 -8.25 6.68
C PHE A 269 7.25 -7.76 7.22
N ILE A 270 7.53 -7.93 8.51
CA ILE A 270 8.82 -7.56 9.12
C ILE A 270 9.96 -8.33 8.47
N ASP A 271 9.81 -9.65 8.29
CA ASP A 271 10.83 -10.52 7.70
C ASP A 271 11.14 -10.08 6.26
N GLU A 272 10.10 -9.73 5.49
CA GLU A 272 10.21 -9.22 4.13
C GLU A 272 10.86 -7.84 4.02
N VAL A 273 10.52 -6.89 4.90
CA VAL A 273 11.16 -5.57 4.93
C VAL A 273 12.65 -5.70 5.25
N ARG A 274 13.00 -6.55 6.24
CA ARG A 274 14.40 -6.83 6.59
C ARG A 274 15.16 -7.48 5.44
N ALA A 275 14.57 -8.49 4.80
CA ALA A 275 15.18 -9.19 3.67
C ALA A 275 15.34 -8.27 2.45
N GLY A 276 14.29 -7.53 2.09
CA GLY A 276 14.24 -6.67 0.92
C GLY A 276 15.28 -5.55 0.92
N PHE A 277 15.63 -5.03 2.10
CA PHE A 277 16.64 -3.98 2.23
C PHE A 277 18.03 -4.50 2.64
N ARG A 278 18.20 -5.80 2.87
CA ARG A 278 19.47 -6.37 3.35
C ARG A 278 20.64 -6.07 2.42
N SER A 279 20.45 -6.16 1.12
CA SER A 279 21.47 -5.90 0.10
C SER A 279 21.85 -4.42 -0.04
N LEU A 280 21.03 -3.50 0.50
CA LEU A 280 21.25 -2.05 0.41
C LEU A 280 22.02 -1.49 1.60
N ARG A 281 22.28 -2.31 2.62
CA ARG A 281 23.10 -1.93 3.77
C ARG A 281 24.53 -1.73 3.29
N LYS A 282 25.14 -0.61 3.66
CA LYS A 282 26.59 -0.44 3.46
C LYS A 282 27.32 -1.51 4.27
N SER A 283 28.28 -2.19 3.65
CA SER A 283 29.29 -2.93 4.40
C SER A 283 29.97 -1.93 5.33
N GLY A 284 29.79 -2.12 6.63
CA GLY A 284 30.56 -1.39 7.64
C GLY A 284 32.02 -1.81 7.64
#